data_AF-A0A535IKV1-F1
#
_entry.id   AF-A0A535IKV1-F1
#
_cell.length_a   1.000
_cell.length_b   1.000
_cell.length_c   1.000
_cell.angle_alpha   90.00
_cell.angle_beta   90.00
_cell.angle_gamma   90.00
#
_symmetry.space_group_name_H-M   'P 1'
#
loop_
_entity.id
_entity.type
_entity.pdbx_description
1 polymer ?
#
loop_
_entity_poly.entity_id
_entity_poly.type
_entity_poly.pdbx_seq_one_letter_code
_entity_poly.pdbx_strand_id
1 'polypeptide(L)'
;MRAWLPALFLVALAAGLAVFAPLTVDLQRRPELSLPWIAASAFLFAAGSRFHRFSLQALGSLLLWSEIAVSLSTQVVPFGTPFGSTWAPRVLLLTLVLVAWALLMRPAAWLRRGLVACALATALAAFVFWLAVPRVGLTASLTWLAVDSHGSLYATENDNGAIWRFARDGSRSLLYPARAIVGQPGLGWQPAGLGVELPPLTNTQIVNASAFRQPLLFCGLSVDSDDQLYIVDPNRHEVRQFAQDGQLNGVWPLPPNYSLTQGCIAATRERVYVGDANGYIHVLDHAGLRISQWQATPAVRGLAPSTQDQLFVLRERSITLLRDDGTVAREWPLPAPVAGLSAPYQSLLVRRNGEFLVTDVNRRQVRRFDSDGRELPVLGKAATWPGLFAGPGGLPGEIVEPLGLAEDDEGNLYVSDTAFRVVQRFTREGAVNAVITALEDESNERFSEPCANAAC
;
A
#
# COMPACT_ATOMS: atom_id res chain seq x y z
N MET A 1 -36.72 -37.28 8.00
CA MET A 1 -36.31 -35.86 7.88
C MET A 1 -35.11 -35.79 6.94
N ARG A 2 -35.09 -34.86 5.97
CA ARG A 2 -33.97 -34.72 5.03
C ARG A 2 -32.80 -33.99 5.72
N ALA A 3 -32.06 -34.71 6.56
CA ALA A 3 -30.91 -34.20 7.31
C ALA A 3 -29.77 -33.69 6.41
N TRP A 4 -29.80 -33.96 5.11
CA TRP A 4 -28.77 -33.58 4.15
C TRP A 4 -28.78 -32.11 3.74
N LEU A 5 -29.91 -31.40 3.85
CA LEU A 5 -30.04 -30.01 3.41
C LEU A 5 -29.14 -29.02 4.19
N PRO A 6 -29.13 -29.01 5.54
CA PRO A 6 -28.22 -28.17 6.32
C PRO A 6 -26.74 -28.39 6.00
N ALA A 7 -26.35 -29.62 5.68
CA ALA A 7 -24.97 -29.94 5.39
C ALA A 7 -24.55 -29.60 3.97
N LEU A 8 -25.41 -29.83 2.97
CA LEU A 8 -25.11 -29.35 1.62
C LEU A 8 -24.93 -27.83 1.62
N PHE A 9 -25.71 -27.10 2.43
CA PHE A 9 -25.54 -25.66 2.61
C PHE A 9 -24.15 -25.30 3.16
N LEU A 10 -23.71 -25.92 4.26
CA LEU A 10 -22.39 -25.65 4.83
C LEU A 10 -21.24 -26.09 3.92
N VAL A 11 -21.35 -27.24 3.26
CA VAL A 11 -20.33 -27.73 2.30
C VAL A 11 -20.23 -26.79 1.10
N ALA A 12 -21.36 -26.35 0.53
CA ALA A 12 -21.35 -25.43 -0.59
C ALA A 12 -20.75 -24.07 -0.20
N LEU A 13 -21.08 -23.57 1.00
CA LEU A 13 -20.52 -22.31 1.50
C LEU A 13 -19.02 -22.43 1.76
N ALA A 14 -18.56 -23.50 2.43
CA ALA A 14 -17.15 -23.73 2.70
C ALA A 14 -16.36 -23.95 1.40
N ALA A 15 -16.90 -24.69 0.43
CA ALA A 15 -16.29 -24.88 -0.88
C ALA A 15 -16.20 -23.56 -1.67
N GLY A 16 -17.27 -22.74 -1.64
CA GLY A 16 -17.25 -21.40 -2.22
C GLY A 16 -16.17 -20.52 -1.58
N LEU A 17 -16.07 -20.50 -0.26
CA LEU A 17 -15.00 -19.78 0.44
C LEU A 17 -13.62 -20.34 0.08
N ALA A 18 -13.41 -21.66 0.03
CA ALA A 18 -12.12 -22.23 -0.34
C ALA A 18 -11.66 -21.84 -1.77
N VAL A 19 -12.59 -21.54 -2.67
CA VAL A 19 -12.28 -21.07 -4.02
C VAL A 19 -12.00 -19.56 -4.03
N PHE A 20 -12.88 -18.76 -3.42
CA PHE A 20 -12.85 -17.30 -3.57
C PHE A 20 -12.06 -16.57 -2.47
N ALA A 21 -12.03 -17.12 -1.26
CA ALA A 21 -11.39 -16.56 -0.07
C ALA A 21 -10.98 -17.68 0.92
N PRO A 22 -10.02 -18.55 0.54
CA PRO A 22 -9.58 -19.66 1.38
C PRO A 22 -8.90 -19.18 2.66
N LEU A 23 -8.64 -20.14 3.54
CA LEU A 23 -7.76 -19.97 4.69
C LEU A 23 -6.51 -19.18 4.29
N THR A 24 -6.22 -18.12 5.03
CA THR A 24 -5.04 -17.31 4.83
C THR A 24 -4.06 -17.54 5.98
N VAL A 25 -2.84 -17.96 5.68
CA VAL A 25 -1.78 -18.17 6.69
C VAL A 25 -0.56 -17.40 6.21
N ASP A 26 0.00 -16.56 7.08
CA ASP A 26 1.09 -15.64 6.74
C ASP A 26 0.76 -14.76 5.52
N LEU A 27 -0.49 -14.26 5.49
CA LEU A 27 -1.09 -13.50 4.38
C LEU A 27 -1.12 -14.24 3.02
N GLN A 28 -0.76 -15.52 2.97
CA GLN A 28 -0.87 -16.34 1.76
C GLN A 28 -2.15 -17.16 1.79
N ARG A 29 -2.86 -17.20 0.66
CA ARG A 29 -4.01 -18.10 0.46
C ARG A 29 -3.55 -19.54 0.37
N ARG A 30 -4.12 -20.41 1.20
CA ARG A 30 -3.75 -21.82 1.34
C ARG A 30 -4.94 -22.75 1.00
N PRO A 31 -5.44 -22.78 -0.25
CA PRO A 31 -6.53 -23.68 -0.63
C PRO A 31 -6.19 -25.15 -0.40
N GLU A 32 -4.90 -25.52 -0.45
CA GLU A 32 -4.39 -26.84 -0.13
C GLU A 32 -4.65 -27.26 1.33
N LEU A 33 -4.84 -26.32 2.24
CA LEU A 33 -5.20 -26.60 3.64
C LEU A 33 -6.72 -26.69 3.80
N SER A 34 -7.48 -25.79 3.15
CA SER A 34 -8.95 -25.75 3.20
C SER A 34 -9.61 -26.97 2.55
N LEU A 35 -9.17 -27.38 1.35
CA LEU A 35 -9.86 -28.40 0.55
C LEU A 35 -9.89 -29.79 1.21
N PRO A 36 -8.78 -30.34 1.75
CA PRO A 36 -8.81 -31.60 2.46
C PRO A 36 -9.66 -31.55 3.74
N TRP A 37 -9.66 -30.40 4.43
CA TRP A 37 -10.43 -30.19 5.65
C TRP A 37 -11.95 -30.20 5.37
N ILE A 38 -12.37 -29.56 4.29
CA ILE A 38 -13.76 -29.60 3.80
C ILE A 38 -14.16 -31.02 3.38
N ALA A 39 -13.28 -31.73 2.66
CA ALA A 39 -13.53 -33.10 2.23
C ALA A 39 -13.73 -34.07 3.41
N ALA A 40 -12.87 -33.98 4.43
CA ALA A 40 -13.00 -34.76 5.65
C ALA A 40 -14.30 -34.47 6.41
N SER A 41 -14.68 -33.19 6.48
CA SER A 41 -15.91 -32.74 7.14
C SER A 41 -17.17 -33.22 6.42
N ALA A 42 -17.18 -33.14 5.08
CA ALA A 42 -18.25 -33.65 4.24
C ALA A 42 -18.39 -35.19 4.37
N PHE A 43 -17.27 -35.91 4.45
CA PHE A 43 -17.27 -37.36 4.67
C PHE A 43 -17.88 -37.73 6.02
N LEU A 44 -17.47 -37.08 7.12
CA LEU A 44 -18.03 -37.31 8.45
C LEU A 44 -19.55 -37.08 8.48
N PHE A 45 -20.00 -36.04 7.79
CA PHE A 45 -21.41 -35.75 7.68
C PHE A 45 -22.17 -36.84 6.89
N ALA A 46 -21.63 -37.25 5.74
CA ALA A 46 -22.22 -38.29 4.90
C ALA A 46 -22.27 -39.65 5.62
N ALA A 47 -21.19 -40.02 6.32
CA ALA A 47 -21.12 -41.22 7.15
C ALA A 47 -22.15 -41.14 8.30
N GLY A 48 -22.21 -40.02 9.02
CA GLY A 48 -23.21 -39.81 10.08
C GLY A 48 -24.64 -39.90 9.57
N SER A 49 -24.91 -39.44 8.35
CA SER A 49 -26.21 -39.57 7.68
C SER A 49 -26.52 -41.01 7.28
N ARG A 50 -25.53 -41.72 6.70
CA ARG A 50 -25.65 -43.11 6.25
C ARG A 50 -25.86 -44.11 7.38
N PHE A 51 -25.25 -43.85 8.54
CA PHE A 51 -25.28 -44.70 9.72
C PHE A 51 -26.19 -44.19 10.84
N HIS A 52 -26.95 -43.11 10.60
CA HIS A 52 -27.85 -42.49 11.58
C HIS A 52 -27.16 -42.09 12.90
N ARG A 53 -25.88 -41.70 12.85
CA ARG A 53 -25.11 -41.26 14.02
C ARG A 53 -25.09 -39.74 14.09
N PHE A 54 -25.87 -39.19 15.02
CA PHE A 54 -25.95 -37.74 15.24
C PHE A 54 -24.59 -37.12 15.61
N SER A 55 -23.78 -37.81 16.41
CA SER A 55 -22.45 -37.33 16.82
C SER A 55 -21.52 -37.07 15.64
N LEU A 56 -21.53 -37.93 14.62
CA LEU A 56 -20.74 -37.74 13.39
C LEU A 56 -21.24 -36.56 12.55
N GLN A 57 -22.56 -36.36 12.49
CA GLN A 57 -23.16 -35.23 11.78
C GLN A 57 -22.84 -33.90 12.49
N ALA A 58 -22.90 -33.88 13.82
CA ALA A 58 -22.55 -32.72 14.63
C ALA A 58 -21.06 -32.38 14.49
N LEU A 59 -20.18 -33.39 14.55
CA LEU A 59 -18.74 -33.19 14.36
C LEU A 59 -18.42 -32.63 12.96
N GLY A 60 -18.95 -33.23 11.89
CA GLY A 60 -18.74 -32.72 10.52
C GLY A 60 -19.26 -31.29 10.34
N SER A 61 -20.38 -30.95 10.97
CA SER A 61 -20.93 -29.58 10.92
C SER A 61 -20.06 -28.57 11.69
N LEU A 62 -19.53 -28.95 12.85
CA LEU A 62 -18.62 -28.11 13.63
C LEU A 62 -17.32 -27.82 12.89
N LEU A 63 -16.78 -28.81 12.17
CA LEU A 63 -15.56 -28.64 11.38
C LEU A 63 -15.77 -27.74 10.16
N LEU A 64 -16.94 -27.81 9.50
CA LEU A 64 -17.29 -26.86 8.44
C LEU A 64 -17.46 -25.44 9.00
N TRP A 65 -18.08 -25.31 10.18
CA TRP A 65 -18.19 -24.03 10.87
C TRP A 65 -16.82 -23.45 11.23
N SER A 66 -15.90 -24.27 11.74
CA SER A 66 -14.54 -23.80 12.03
C SER A 66 -13.84 -23.36 10.75
N GLU A 67 -14.00 -24.09 9.64
CA GLU A 67 -13.40 -23.69 8.36
C GLU A 67 -13.89 -22.33 7.87
N ILE A 68 -15.21 -22.12 7.88
CA ILE A 68 -15.85 -20.86 7.48
C ILE A 68 -15.37 -19.71 8.39
N ALA A 69 -15.37 -19.94 9.71
CA ALA A 69 -14.96 -18.94 10.67
C ALA A 69 -13.48 -18.60 10.55
N VAL A 70 -12.60 -19.60 10.44
CA VAL A 70 -11.15 -19.39 10.34
C VAL A 70 -10.81 -18.71 9.01
N SER A 71 -11.42 -19.14 7.89
CA SER A 71 -11.23 -18.49 6.58
C SER A 71 -11.61 -17.00 6.63
N LEU A 72 -12.76 -16.65 7.20
CA LEU A 72 -13.18 -15.24 7.34
C LEU A 72 -12.29 -14.46 8.32
N SER A 73 -11.86 -15.08 9.41
CA SER A 73 -11.02 -14.45 10.43
C SER A 73 -9.60 -14.14 9.93
N THR A 74 -9.09 -14.98 9.03
CA THR A 74 -7.72 -14.91 8.54
C THR A 74 -7.56 -14.03 7.30
N GLN A 75 -8.67 -13.60 6.69
CA GLN A 75 -8.65 -12.67 5.57
C GLN A 75 -7.82 -11.41 5.90
N VAL A 76 -6.95 -11.04 4.96
CA VAL A 76 -6.07 -9.88 5.09
C VAL A 76 -6.88 -8.63 5.37
N VAL A 77 -6.37 -7.83 6.31
CA VAL A 77 -6.95 -6.59 6.75
C VAL A 77 -5.95 -5.49 6.45
N PRO A 78 -6.36 -4.38 5.79
CA PRO A 78 -5.44 -3.30 5.54
C PRO A 78 -4.89 -2.71 6.84
N PHE A 79 -3.60 -2.39 6.85
CA PHE A 79 -2.90 -1.82 8.00
C PHE A 79 -3.57 -0.52 8.48
N GLY A 80 -3.79 -0.41 9.78
CA GLY A 80 -4.42 0.75 10.40
C GLY A 80 -5.94 0.86 10.18
N THR A 81 -6.62 -0.18 9.69
CA THR A 81 -8.10 -0.19 9.68
C THR A 81 -8.65 -0.44 11.09
N PRO A 82 -9.63 0.35 11.56
CA PRO A 82 -10.25 0.11 12.86
C PRO A 82 -10.84 -1.30 12.95
N PHE A 83 -10.70 -1.93 14.11
CA PHE A 83 -11.19 -3.30 14.32
C PHE A 83 -12.68 -3.43 13.98
N GLY A 84 -13.50 -2.46 14.38
CA GLY A 84 -14.95 -2.47 14.18
C GLY A 84 -15.38 -2.46 12.71
N SER A 85 -14.70 -1.72 11.84
CA SER A 85 -15.07 -1.62 10.42
C SER A 85 -14.79 -2.92 9.65
N THR A 86 -13.84 -3.72 10.13
CA THR A 86 -13.50 -5.02 9.53
C THR A 86 -14.32 -6.16 10.12
N TRP A 87 -14.48 -6.18 11.44
CA TRP A 87 -15.07 -7.32 12.12
C TRP A 87 -16.60 -7.26 12.23
N ALA A 88 -17.20 -6.07 12.31
CA ALA A 88 -18.66 -5.94 12.28
C ALA A 88 -19.31 -6.61 11.05
N PRO A 89 -18.86 -6.39 9.80
CA PRO A 89 -19.45 -7.06 8.65
C PRO A 89 -19.18 -8.57 8.64
N ARG A 90 -17.99 -9.01 9.07
CA ARG A 90 -17.64 -10.45 9.15
C ARG A 90 -18.54 -11.19 10.14
N VAL A 91 -18.71 -10.64 11.34
CA VAL A 91 -19.59 -11.19 12.39
C VAL A 91 -21.04 -11.21 11.94
N LEU A 92 -21.48 -10.16 11.27
CA LEU A 92 -22.84 -10.06 10.77
C LEU A 92 -23.14 -11.12 9.69
N LEU A 93 -22.22 -11.35 8.75
CA LEU A 93 -22.34 -12.41 7.75
C LEU A 93 -22.35 -13.80 8.39
N LEU A 94 -21.44 -14.06 9.34
CA LEU A 94 -21.40 -15.32 10.10
C LEU A 94 -22.73 -15.57 10.83
N THR A 95 -23.33 -14.52 11.39
CA THR A 95 -24.62 -14.60 12.08
C THR A 95 -25.75 -14.95 11.11
N LEU A 96 -25.78 -14.35 9.92
CA LEU A 96 -26.77 -14.69 8.89
C LEU A 96 -26.66 -16.14 8.43
N VAL A 97 -25.42 -16.61 8.20
CA VAL A 97 -25.16 -18.02 7.86
C VAL A 97 -25.64 -18.94 8.99
N LEU A 98 -25.42 -18.56 10.25
CA LEU A 98 -25.80 -19.36 11.42
C LEU A 98 -27.31 -19.50 11.51
N VAL A 99 -28.02 -18.39 11.33
CA VAL A 99 -29.48 -18.38 11.34
C VAL A 99 -30.06 -19.16 10.16
N ALA A 100 -29.51 -19.02 8.95
CA ALA A 100 -29.94 -19.78 7.78
C ALA A 100 -29.75 -21.29 7.97
N TRP A 101 -28.58 -21.70 8.47
CA TRP A 101 -28.29 -23.10 8.80
C TRP A 101 -29.24 -23.63 9.88
N ALA A 102 -29.46 -22.86 10.96
CA ALA A 102 -30.37 -23.24 12.04
C ALA A 102 -31.82 -23.39 11.56
N LEU A 103 -32.28 -22.56 10.62
CA LEU A 103 -33.61 -22.70 10.01
C LEU A 103 -33.74 -23.98 9.17
N LEU A 104 -32.69 -24.38 8.45
CA LEU A 104 -32.66 -25.63 7.69
C LEU A 104 -32.77 -26.87 8.58
N MET A 105 -32.35 -26.78 9.86
CA MET A 105 -32.52 -27.84 10.86
C MET A 105 -33.98 -28.05 11.29
N ARG A 106 -34.92 -27.24 10.78
CA ARG A 106 -36.37 -27.29 11.08
C ARG A 106 -36.68 -27.26 12.59
N PRO A 107 -36.27 -26.19 13.30
CA PRO A 107 -36.48 -26.05 14.74
C PRO A 107 -37.97 -25.93 15.09
N ALA A 108 -38.28 -26.09 16.38
CA ALA A 108 -39.62 -25.91 16.91
C ALA A 108 -40.20 -24.54 16.53
N ALA A 109 -41.54 -24.45 16.42
CA ALA A 109 -42.20 -23.28 15.86
C ALA A 109 -41.88 -21.95 16.58
N TRP A 110 -41.69 -21.97 17.90
CA TRP A 110 -41.31 -20.80 18.68
C TRP A 110 -39.87 -20.35 18.34
N LEU A 111 -38.93 -21.29 18.27
CA LEU A 111 -37.53 -21.03 17.93
C LEU A 111 -37.39 -20.57 16.48
N ARG A 112 -38.20 -21.13 15.57
CA ARG A 112 -38.26 -20.68 14.17
C ARG A 112 -38.73 -19.23 14.06
N ARG A 113 -39.76 -18.82 14.82
CA ARG A 113 -40.20 -17.41 14.85
C ARG A 113 -39.10 -16.49 15.39
N GLY A 114 -38.42 -16.91 16.46
CA GLY A 114 -37.26 -16.18 17.00
C GLY A 114 -36.13 -16.05 15.98
N LEU A 115 -35.74 -17.14 15.33
CA LEU A 115 -34.69 -17.15 14.31
C LEU A 115 -35.05 -16.27 13.10
N VAL A 116 -36.30 -16.27 12.64
CA VAL A 116 -36.75 -15.38 11.55
C VAL A 116 -36.69 -13.92 11.99
N ALA A 117 -37.09 -13.60 13.21
CA ALA A 117 -36.98 -12.24 13.75
C ALA A 117 -35.51 -11.79 13.84
N CYS A 118 -34.62 -12.66 14.32
CA CYS A 118 -33.18 -12.41 14.31
C CYS A 118 -32.64 -12.24 12.88
N ALA A 119 -33.02 -13.10 11.93
CA ALA A 119 -32.59 -13.01 10.54
C ALA A 119 -32.95 -11.66 9.93
N LEU A 120 -34.20 -11.21 10.12
CA LEU A 120 -34.70 -9.94 9.59
C LEU A 120 -33.98 -8.76 10.24
N ALA A 121 -33.80 -8.78 11.56
CA ALA A 121 -33.07 -7.73 12.27
C ALA A 121 -31.60 -7.66 11.85
N THR A 122 -30.92 -8.81 11.76
CA THR A 122 -29.53 -8.90 11.32
C THR A 122 -29.40 -8.51 9.85
N ALA A 123 -30.31 -8.91 8.97
CA ALA A 123 -30.31 -8.52 7.56
C ALA A 123 -30.58 -7.02 7.38
N LEU A 124 -31.47 -6.44 8.18
CA LEU A 124 -31.70 -5.00 8.19
C LEU A 124 -30.47 -4.25 8.71
N ALA A 125 -29.85 -4.72 9.80
CA ALA A 125 -28.59 -4.16 10.28
C ALA A 125 -27.47 -4.32 9.24
N ALA A 126 -27.44 -5.43 8.51
CA ALA A 126 -26.52 -5.68 7.40
C ALA A 126 -26.70 -4.65 6.31
N PHE A 127 -27.96 -4.42 5.95
CA PHE A 127 -28.35 -3.52 4.88
C PHE A 127 -28.07 -2.06 5.26
N VAL A 128 -28.44 -1.64 6.47
CA VAL A 128 -28.12 -0.32 6.99
C VAL A 128 -26.61 -0.13 7.08
N PHE A 129 -25.87 -1.13 7.59
CA PHE A 129 -24.41 -1.09 7.61
C PHE A 129 -23.84 -1.02 6.20
N TRP A 130 -24.34 -1.82 5.24
CA TRP A 130 -23.87 -1.80 3.86
C TRP A 130 -24.16 -0.47 3.14
N LEU A 131 -25.24 0.22 3.52
CA LEU A 131 -25.56 1.56 3.05
C LEU A 131 -24.77 2.67 3.77
N ALA A 132 -24.39 2.45 5.03
CA ALA A 132 -23.71 3.42 5.89
C ALA A 132 -22.19 3.24 5.95
N VAL A 133 -21.67 2.10 5.50
CA VAL A 133 -20.24 1.91 5.27
C VAL A 133 -19.88 2.82 4.11
N PRO A 134 -19.02 3.83 4.33
CA PRO A 134 -18.52 4.64 3.24
C PRO A 134 -18.01 3.69 2.17
N ARG A 135 -18.40 3.90 0.91
CA ARG A 135 -17.72 3.20 -0.19
C ARG A 135 -16.33 3.78 -0.21
N VAL A 136 -15.42 3.11 0.47
CA VAL A 136 -14.06 3.60 0.55
C VAL A 136 -13.42 3.43 -0.82
N GLY A 137 -13.46 4.49 -1.62
CA GLY A 137 -12.69 4.59 -2.83
C GLY A 137 -11.23 4.52 -2.44
N LEU A 138 -10.49 3.59 -3.02
CA LEU A 138 -9.04 3.79 -3.10
C LEU A 138 -8.83 4.49 -4.39
N THR A 139 -8.63 5.78 -4.27
CA THR A 139 -8.35 6.64 -5.41
C THR A 139 -6.88 7.01 -5.46
N ALA A 140 -6.20 7.07 -4.32
CA ALA A 140 -4.80 7.47 -4.25
C ALA A 140 -3.84 6.44 -4.88
N SER A 141 -3.24 6.80 -6.01
CA SER A 141 -2.08 6.12 -6.59
C SER A 141 -0.82 6.44 -5.78
N LEU A 142 -0.50 5.57 -4.82
CA LEU A 142 0.69 5.68 -3.98
C LEU A 142 1.94 5.26 -4.76
N THR A 143 2.95 6.14 -4.86
CA THR A 143 4.07 5.99 -5.80
C THR A 143 5.42 5.89 -5.08
N TRP A 144 6.03 7.00 -4.66
CA TRP A 144 7.32 7.02 -3.96
C TRP A 144 7.13 6.76 -2.48
N LEU A 145 8.08 6.04 -1.88
CA LEU A 145 8.05 5.63 -0.49
C LEU A 145 9.32 6.08 0.24
N ALA A 146 9.18 6.43 1.50
CA ALA A 146 10.30 6.64 2.43
C ALA A 146 9.85 6.24 3.84
N VAL A 147 10.80 5.85 4.70
CA VAL A 147 10.53 5.51 6.10
C VAL A 147 11.45 6.34 6.98
N ASP A 148 10.91 6.91 8.06
CA ASP A 148 11.68 7.62 9.08
C ASP A 148 12.24 6.66 10.14
N SER A 149 13.13 7.16 11.01
CA SER A 149 13.74 6.39 12.11
C SER A 149 12.72 5.93 13.17
N HIS A 150 11.50 6.48 13.16
CA HIS A 150 10.41 6.10 14.05
C HIS A 150 9.54 4.96 13.45
N GLY A 151 9.83 4.54 12.22
CA GLY A 151 9.08 3.51 11.50
C GLY A 151 7.79 4.03 10.86
N SER A 152 7.64 5.35 10.69
CA SER A 152 6.53 5.93 9.94
C SER A 152 6.81 5.84 8.45
N LEU A 153 5.85 5.31 7.69
CA LEU A 153 5.92 5.23 6.24
C LEU A 153 5.34 6.51 5.64
N TYR A 154 6.10 7.15 4.75
CA TYR A 154 5.64 8.22 3.88
C TYR A 154 5.40 7.67 2.48
N ALA A 155 4.27 8.01 1.88
CA ALA A 155 3.91 7.60 0.53
C ALA A 155 3.36 8.79 -0.27
N THR A 156 3.95 9.09 -1.42
CA THR A 156 3.43 10.15 -2.29
C THR A 156 2.22 9.68 -3.08
N GLU A 157 1.24 10.56 -3.25
CA GLU A 157 0.05 10.35 -4.07
C GLU A 157 0.08 11.31 -5.26
N ASN A 158 0.22 10.77 -6.46
CA ASN A 158 0.33 11.59 -7.67
C ASN A 158 -0.98 12.25 -8.10
N ASP A 159 -2.14 11.65 -7.77
CA ASP A 159 -3.44 12.14 -8.23
C ASP A 159 -3.79 13.51 -7.61
N ASN A 160 -3.50 13.67 -6.33
CA ASN A 160 -3.79 14.89 -5.56
C ASN A 160 -2.54 15.72 -5.20
N GLY A 161 -1.34 15.23 -5.54
CA GLY A 161 -0.09 15.90 -5.18
C GLY A 161 0.12 15.95 -3.66
N ALA A 162 -0.27 14.88 -2.96
CA ALA A 162 -0.23 14.77 -1.51
C ALA A 162 0.82 13.75 -1.04
N ILE A 163 1.17 13.77 0.24
CA ILE A 163 2.05 12.80 0.88
C ILE A 163 1.32 12.25 2.10
N TRP A 164 1.02 10.96 2.06
CA TRP A 164 0.46 10.22 3.18
C TRP A 164 1.55 9.86 4.16
N ARG A 165 1.31 10.08 5.45
CA ARG A 165 2.11 9.54 6.55
C ARG A 165 1.30 8.47 7.27
N PHE A 166 1.84 7.26 7.33
CA PHE A 166 1.32 6.13 8.10
C PHE A 166 2.26 5.88 9.28
N ALA A 167 1.85 6.32 10.47
CA ALA A 167 2.63 6.10 11.67
C ALA A 167 2.50 4.66 12.17
N ARG A 168 3.47 4.25 13.00
CA ARG A 168 3.54 2.88 13.54
C ARG A 168 2.36 2.52 14.46
N ASP A 169 1.75 3.52 15.10
CA ASP A 169 0.55 3.37 15.93
C ASP A 169 -0.75 3.22 15.11
N GLY A 170 -0.65 3.26 13.79
CA GLY A 170 -1.77 3.17 12.86
C GLY A 170 -2.44 4.52 12.56
N SER A 171 -1.98 5.61 13.17
CA SER A 171 -2.45 6.96 12.85
C SER A 171 -2.01 7.37 11.44
N ARG A 172 -2.83 8.20 10.80
CA ARG A 172 -2.65 8.63 9.41
C ARG A 172 -2.71 10.13 9.33
N SER A 173 -1.84 10.74 8.55
CA SER A 173 -1.83 12.19 8.33
C SER A 173 -1.53 12.47 6.86
N LEU A 174 -1.95 13.63 6.38
CA LEU A 174 -1.80 14.02 4.98
C LEU A 174 -1.08 15.36 4.88
N LEU A 175 -0.07 15.42 4.02
CA LEU A 175 0.65 16.63 3.67
C LEU A 175 0.33 17.01 2.22
N TYR A 176 0.02 18.27 1.96
CA TYR A 176 -0.10 18.86 0.63
C TYR A 176 1.06 19.84 0.44
N PRO A 177 2.22 19.39 -0.09
CA PRO A 177 3.44 20.19 -0.13
C PRO A 177 3.25 21.51 -0.89
N ALA A 178 2.45 21.50 -1.97
CA ALA A 178 2.19 22.69 -2.78
C ALA A 178 1.40 23.79 -2.04
N ARG A 179 0.77 23.47 -0.91
CA ARG A 179 0.02 24.40 -0.04
C ARG A 179 0.79 24.85 1.18
N ALA A 180 1.95 24.24 1.45
CA ALA A 180 2.73 24.57 2.62
C ALA A 180 3.45 25.92 2.49
N ILE A 181 3.49 26.65 3.60
CA ILE A 181 4.13 27.96 3.77
C ILE A 181 5.13 27.82 4.92
N VAL A 182 6.29 28.45 4.80
CA VAL A 182 7.38 28.38 5.78
C VAL A 182 6.91 28.92 7.15
N GLY A 183 7.23 28.21 8.25
CA GLY A 183 7.11 28.74 9.63
C GLY A 183 5.81 28.47 10.40
N GLN A 184 4.89 27.65 9.89
CA GLN A 184 3.72 27.12 10.60
C GLN A 184 3.53 25.65 10.18
N PRO A 185 2.87 24.77 10.98
CA PRO A 185 2.28 23.55 10.43
C PRO A 185 1.23 24.02 9.43
N GLY A 186 1.64 24.13 8.17
CA GLY A 186 0.97 25.00 7.20
C GLY A 186 -0.41 24.48 6.82
N LEU A 187 -1.15 25.27 6.04
CA LEU A 187 -2.44 24.91 5.41
C LEU A 187 -2.42 23.59 4.61
N GLY A 188 -1.24 23.00 4.41
CA GLY A 188 -1.04 21.71 3.78
C GLY A 188 -1.01 20.51 4.72
N TRP A 189 -1.00 20.65 6.05
CA TRP A 189 -0.96 19.49 6.96
C TRP A 189 -2.33 19.18 7.57
N GLN A 190 -2.76 17.93 7.41
CA GLN A 190 -3.92 17.37 8.08
C GLN A 190 -3.44 16.34 9.11
N PRO A 191 -3.54 16.66 10.42
CA PRO A 191 -3.12 15.75 11.48
C PRO A 191 -4.05 14.54 11.58
N ALA A 192 -3.61 13.51 12.30
CA ALA A 192 -4.40 12.30 12.50
C ALA A 192 -5.69 12.55 13.31
N GLY A 193 -6.84 12.25 12.71
CA GLY A 193 -8.15 12.29 13.34
C GLY A 193 -9.28 12.39 12.32
N LEU A 194 -10.42 11.73 12.58
CA LEU A 194 -11.64 11.88 11.77
C LEU A 194 -12.13 13.33 11.86
N GLY A 195 -12.17 14.05 10.73
CA GLY A 195 -12.97 15.26 10.58
C GLY A 195 -12.39 16.58 11.12
N VAL A 196 -11.08 16.78 11.12
CA VAL A 196 -10.55 18.15 11.31
C VAL A 196 -10.76 18.94 10.02
N GLU A 197 -11.90 19.66 9.91
CA GLU A 197 -12.11 20.68 8.88
C GLU A 197 -10.91 21.65 8.93
N LEU A 198 -10.21 21.78 7.78
CA LEU A 198 -9.26 22.85 7.59
C LEU A 198 -9.97 24.18 7.85
N PRO A 199 -9.34 25.16 8.55
CA PRO A 199 -9.93 26.48 8.67
C PRO A 199 -10.26 27.00 7.26
N PRO A 200 -11.48 27.52 7.03
CA PRO A 200 -11.86 28.03 5.73
C PRO A 200 -10.86 29.10 5.29
N LEU A 201 -10.44 29.04 4.03
CA LEU A 201 -9.57 30.04 3.43
C LEU A 201 -10.19 31.42 3.64
N THR A 202 -9.68 32.19 4.59
CA THR A 202 -10.11 33.57 4.78
C THR A 202 -9.71 34.35 3.53
N ASN A 203 -10.68 35.07 2.95
CA ASN A 203 -10.64 35.79 1.67
C ASN A 203 -9.46 36.75 1.42
N THR A 204 -8.53 36.89 2.36
CA THR A 204 -7.34 37.74 2.27
C THR A 204 -6.06 37.00 1.84
N GLN A 205 -6.07 35.67 1.69
CA GLN A 205 -4.91 34.89 1.19
C GLN A 205 -5.07 34.34 -0.24
N ILE A 206 -5.99 34.88 -1.03
CA ILE A 206 -6.09 34.55 -2.46
C ILE A 206 -4.97 35.26 -3.22
N VAL A 207 -3.75 34.76 -3.06
CA VAL A 207 -2.68 34.96 -4.05
C VAL A 207 -2.89 33.86 -5.09
N ASN A 208 -3.49 34.24 -6.23
CA ASN A 208 -3.62 33.43 -7.44
C ASN A 208 -4.06 31.97 -7.23
N ALA A 209 -5.38 31.74 -7.11
CA ALA A 209 -5.99 30.40 -7.19
C ALA A 209 -5.65 29.62 -8.49
N SER A 210 -5.05 30.27 -9.50
CA SER A 210 -4.49 29.62 -10.69
C SER A 210 -3.21 28.81 -10.43
N ALA A 211 -2.40 29.17 -9.44
CA ALA A 211 -1.15 28.45 -9.12
C ALA A 211 -1.36 27.13 -8.38
N PHE A 212 -2.57 26.90 -7.85
CA PHE A 212 -2.96 25.69 -7.11
C PHE A 212 -3.64 24.62 -7.99
N ARG A 213 -3.73 24.83 -9.32
CA ARG A 213 -4.55 24.01 -10.22
C ARG A 213 -3.87 22.76 -10.79
N GLN A 214 -2.55 22.58 -10.62
CA GLN A 214 -1.87 21.37 -11.10
C GLN A 214 -1.40 20.52 -9.91
N PRO A 215 -1.80 19.24 -9.83
CA PRO A 215 -1.28 18.35 -8.81
C PRO A 215 0.24 18.25 -8.92
N LEU A 216 0.90 18.23 -7.76
CA LEU A 216 2.35 18.10 -7.67
C LEU A 216 2.76 16.72 -8.19
N LEU A 217 3.54 16.69 -9.26
CA LEU A 217 4.11 15.45 -9.78
C LEU A 217 5.38 15.10 -8.99
N PHE A 218 5.32 14.01 -8.23
CA PHE A 218 6.46 13.54 -7.46
C PHE A 218 7.42 12.75 -8.34
N CYS A 219 8.68 13.17 -8.33
CA CYS A 219 9.77 12.44 -8.97
C CYS A 219 10.60 11.60 -7.99
N GLY A 220 10.37 11.76 -6.70
CA GLY A 220 11.13 11.11 -5.64
C GLY A 220 10.68 11.61 -4.27
N LEU A 221 11.02 10.84 -3.25
CA LEU A 221 10.79 11.14 -1.84
C LEU A 221 11.99 10.62 -1.06
N SER A 222 12.53 11.40 -0.12
CA SER A 222 13.60 10.94 0.74
C SER A 222 13.48 11.49 2.14
N VAL A 223 13.97 10.76 3.13
CA VAL A 223 14.02 11.15 4.54
C VAL A 223 15.48 11.07 4.99
N ASP A 224 15.97 12.10 5.67
CA ASP A 224 17.33 12.08 6.24
C ASP A 224 17.36 11.44 7.64
N SER A 225 18.54 11.44 8.28
CA SER A 225 18.72 10.88 9.61
C SER A 225 18.09 11.70 10.74
N ASP A 226 17.71 12.95 10.48
CA ASP A 226 17.00 13.83 11.42
C ASP A 226 15.48 13.82 11.14
N ASP A 227 15.03 12.82 10.38
CA ASP A 227 13.68 12.58 9.93
C ASP A 227 13.02 13.76 9.20
N GLN A 228 13.84 14.55 8.51
CA GLN A 228 13.38 15.59 7.60
C GLN A 228 13.04 14.97 6.25
N LEU A 229 11.84 15.31 5.76
CA LEU A 229 11.32 14.85 4.50
C LEU A 229 11.69 15.81 3.37
N TYR A 230 12.23 15.26 2.29
CA TYR A 230 12.66 16.03 1.12
C TYR A 230 11.88 15.61 -0.13
N ILE A 231 11.42 16.61 -0.86
CA ILE A 231 10.82 16.46 -2.18
C ILE A 231 11.35 17.52 -3.14
N VAL A 232 11.23 17.25 -4.43
CA VAL A 232 11.40 18.24 -5.48
C VAL A 232 10.03 18.69 -5.95
N ASP A 233 9.81 20.01 -5.97
CA ASP A 233 8.67 20.64 -6.62
C ASP A 233 9.08 21.14 -8.02
N PRO A 234 8.81 20.36 -9.09
CA PRO A 234 9.19 20.76 -10.44
C PRO A 234 8.41 21.96 -10.95
N ASN A 235 7.19 22.20 -10.45
CA ASN A 235 6.37 23.33 -10.88
C ASN A 235 6.95 24.66 -10.35
N ARG A 236 7.58 24.62 -9.18
CA ARG A 236 8.27 25.76 -8.57
C ARG A 236 9.78 25.77 -8.78
N HIS A 237 10.34 24.73 -9.42
CA HIS A 237 11.77 24.55 -9.59
C HIS A 237 12.55 24.66 -8.27
N GLU A 238 12.09 23.96 -7.22
CA GLU A 238 12.70 24.02 -5.90
C GLU A 238 12.70 22.66 -5.19
N VAL A 239 13.64 22.49 -4.26
CA VAL A 239 13.60 21.43 -3.24
C VAL A 239 12.83 21.98 -2.04
N ARG A 240 11.95 21.17 -1.47
CA ARG A 240 11.22 21.50 -0.23
C ARG A 240 11.56 20.49 0.86
N GLN A 241 11.89 21.00 2.04
CA GLN A 241 12.23 20.25 3.23
C GLN A 241 11.11 20.42 4.28
N PHE A 242 10.60 19.30 4.80
CA PHE A 242 9.53 19.27 5.77
C PHE A 242 9.93 18.52 7.04
N ALA A 243 9.46 18.99 8.19
CA ALA A 243 9.46 18.19 9.41
C ALA A 243 8.36 17.11 9.36
N GLN A 244 8.45 16.14 10.28
CA GLN A 244 7.46 15.06 10.41
C GLN A 244 6.03 15.55 10.67
N ASP A 245 5.87 16.73 11.26
CA ASP A 245 4.58 17.37 11.54
C ASP A 245 4.05 18.23 10.38
N GLY A 246 4.72 18.18 9.22
CA GLY A 246 4.34 18.90 8.01
C GLY A 246 4.80 20.36 7.96
N GLN A 247 5.56 20.84 8.96
CA GLN A 247 6.17 22.17 8.88
C GLN A 247 7.18 22.25 7.74
N LEU A 248 7.06 23.28 6.91
CA LEU A 248 8.04 23.56 5.85
C LEU A 248 9.24 24.30 6.46
N ASN A 249 10.36 23.59 6.60
CA ASN A 249 11.58 24.07 7.24
C ASN A 249 12.53 24.79 6.27
N GLY A 250 12.52 24.36 5.00
CA GLY A 250 13.46 24.86 3.99
C GLY A 250 12.90 24.79 2.58
N VAL A 251 13.25 25.79 1.76
CA VAL A 251 12.96 25.84 0.33
C VAL A 251 14.21 26.30 -0.40
N TRP A 252 14.67 25.51 -1.36
CA TRP A 252 15.94 25.75 -2.05
C TRP A 252 15.76 25.73 -3.57
N PRO A 253 16.22 26.75 -4.31
CA PRO A 253 16.03 26.80 -5.75
C PRO A 253 16.86 25.73 -6.46
N LEU A 254 16.26 25.10 -7.47
CA LEU A 254 16.97 24.24 -8.42
C LEU A 254 17.69 25.09 -9.48
N PRO A 255 18.73 24.54 -10.13
CA PRO A 255 19.37 25.21 -11.26
C PRO A 255 18.40 25.51 -12.40
N PRO A 256 18.59 26.60 -13.16
CA PRO A 256 17.67 26.99 -14.24
C PRO A 256 17.46 25.94 -15.33
N ASN A 257 18.46 25.06 -15.55
CA ASN A 257 18.46 24.02 -16.56
C ASN A 257 18.09 22.64 -16.01
N TYR A 258 17.62 22.56 -14.77
CA TYR A 258 17.21 21.30 -14.16
C TYR A 258 16.14 20.59 -14.99
N SER A 259 16.37 19.31 -15.29
CA SER A 259 15.38 18.46 -15.96
C SER A 259 14.97 17.30 -15.06
N LEU A 260 13.66 17.06 -14.98
CA LEU A 260 13.07 16.06 -14.11
C LEU A 260 13.50 14.64 -14.49
N THR A 261 14.02 13.88 -13.53
CA THR A 261 14.25 12.44 -13.66
C THR A 261 13.51 11.65 -12.58
N GLN A 262 13.36 10.35 -12.75
CA GLN A 262 12.80 9.46 -11.74
C GLN A 262 13.79 9.26 -10.59
N GLY A 263 13.28 9.02 -9.38
CA GLY A 263 14.06 8.92 -8.15
C GLY A 263 14.98 10.12 -7.96
N CYS A 264 14.44 11.32 -8.17
CA CYS A 264 15.21 12.56 -8.34
C CYS A 264 15.94 13.04 -7.07
N ILE A 265 15.64 12.50 -5.90
CA ILE A 265 16.16 13.01 -4.63
C ILE A 265 16.60 11.89 -3.70
N ALA A 266 17.72 12.10 -3.03
CA ALA A 266 18.22 11.24 -1.96
C ALA A 266 18.81 12.12 -0.86
N ALA A 267 18.47 11.86 0.39
CA ALA A 267 19.03 12.53 1.55
C ALA A 267 19.84 11.52 2.37
N THR A 268 21.00 11.96 2.82
CA THR A 268 21.91 11.21 3.69
C THR A 268 22.08 11.99 5.00
N ARG A 269 23.03 11.60 5.86
CA ARG A 269 23.27 12.34 7.11
C ARG A 269 24.00 13.67 6.84
N GLU A 270 24.84 13.69 5.82
CA GLU A 270 25.69 14.86 5.55
C GLU A 270 25.19 15.72 4.39
N ARG A 271 24.44 15.12 3.45
CA ARG A 271 24.17 15.73 2.15
C ARG A 271 22.78 15.40 1.63
N VAL A 272 22.23 16.33 0.85
CA VAL A 272 21.06 16.14 0.01
C VAL A 272 21.50 16.13 -1.46
N TYR A 273 21.04 15.15 -2.22
CA TYR A 273 21.38 14.94 -3.62
C TYR A 273 20.14 15.10 -4.48
N VAL A 274 20.26 15.88 -5.55
CA VAL A 274 19.19 16.05 -6.54
C VAL A 274 19.70 15.65 -7.91
N GLY A 275 19.10 14.63 -8.50
CA GLY A 275 19.44 14.08 -9.80
C GLY A 275 18.68 14.78 -10.94
N ASP A 276 19.37 15.01 -12.05
CA ASP A 276 18.85 15.65 -13.26
C ASP A 276 18.87 14.65 -14.43
N ALA A 277 17.83 14.64 -15.26
CA ALA A 277 17.73 13.82 -16.46
C ALA A 277 18.86 14.09 -17.49
N ASN A 278 19.48 15.26 -17.44
CA ASN A 278 20.67 15.62 -18.20
C ASN A 278 21.95 14.90 -17.72
N GLY A 279 21.86 14.09 -16.66
CA GLY A 279 23.00 13.35 -16.10
C GLY A 279 23.82 14.16 -15.11
N TYR A 280 23.22 15.15 -14.44
CA TYR A 280 23.87 15.86 -13.33
C TYR A 280 23.33 15.38 -11.99
N ILE A 281 24.16 15.46 -10.96
CA ILE A 281 23.75 15.31 -9.56
C ILE A 281 24.19 16.59 -8.83
N HIS A 282 23.23 17.32 -8.31
CA HIS A 282 23.45 18.52 -7.51
C HIS A 282 23.56 18.09 -6.05
N VAL A 283 24.67 18.45 -5.41
CA VAL A 283 24.95 18.10 -4.02
C VAL A 283 24.77 19.33 -3.16
N LEU A 284 23.90 19.24 -2.17
CA LEU A 284 23.51 20.32 -1.26
C LEU A 284 23.81 19.88 0.17
N ASP A 285 24.05 20.85 1.05
CA ASP A 285 23.96 20.61 2.50
C ASP A 285 22.49 20.66 2.97
N HIS A 286 22.26 20.35 4.24
CA HIS A 286 20.91 20.42 4.85
C HIS A 286 20.40 21.86 5.07
N ALA A 287 21.21 22.88 4.75
CA ALA A 287 20.78 24.28 4.71
C ALA A 287 20.40 24.74 3.28
N GLY A 288 20.59 23.88 2.27
CA GLY A 288 20.30 24.15 0.87
C GLY A 288 21.42 24.83 0.09
N LEU A 289 22.60 24.99 0.68
CA LEU A 289 23.76 25.50 -0.04
C LEU A 289 24.32 24.40 -0.94
N ARG A 290 24.50 24.73 -2.22
CA ARG A 290 25.12 23.81 -3.17
C ARG A 290 26.61 23.65 -2.87
N ILE A 291 27.00 22.45 -2.44
CA ILE A 291 28.39 22.06 -2.17
C ILE A 291 29.11 21.76 -3.50
N SER A 292 28.49 20.96 -4.37
CA SER A 292 29.10 20.53 -5.62
C SER A 292 28.06 20.17 -6.69
N GLN A 293 28.54 19.95 -7.91
CA GLN A 293 27.76 19.38 -9.01
C GLN A 293 28.58 18.31 -9.68
N TRP A 294 28.02 17.11 -9.81
CA TRP A 294 28.69 15.97 -10.43
C TRP A 294 28.06 15.69 -11.79
N GLN A 295 28.89 15.33 -12.76
CA GLN A 295 28.43 14.85 -14.05
C GLN A 295 28.43 13.33 -14.04
N ALA A 296 27.24 12.75 -13.90
CA ALA A 296 27.00 11.32 -13.91
C ALA A 296 26.49 10.89 -15.29
N THR A 297 27.39 10.48 -16.18
CA THR A 297 27.05 9.87 -17.48
C THR A 297 27.08 8.34 -17.39
N PRO A 298 26.10 7.59 -17.94
CA PRO A 298 24.85 8.01 -18.63
C PRO A 298 23.74 8.52 -17.69
N ALA A 299 22.62 9.03 -18.22
CA ALA A 299 21.57 9.72 -17.45
C ALA A 299 21.14 9.03 -16.14
N VAL A 300 20.97 9.83 -15.09
CA VAL A 300 20.46 9.41 -13.77
C VAL A 300 18.99 9.00 -13.91
N ARG A 301 18.62 7.82 -13.39
CA ARG A 301 17.23 7.31 -13.39
C ARG A 301 16.66 7.08 -11.99
N GLY A 302 17.50 7.19 -10.96
CA GLY A 302 17.09 7.12 -9.57
C GLY A 302 18.29 7.27 -8.66
N LEU A 303 18.07 7.85 -7.49
CA LEU A 303 19.05 8.00 -6.43
C LEU A 303 18.60 7.18 -5.23
N ALA A 304 19.55 6.52 -4.58
CA ALA A 304 19.31 5.77 -3.36
C ALA A 304 20.44 6.04 -2.35
N PRO A 305 20.12 6.61 -1.18
CA PRO A 305 21.09 6.76 -0.11
C PRO A 305 21.35 5.41 0.57
N SER A 306 22.55 5.25 1.11
CA SER A 306 22.90 4.16 2.02
C SER A 306 23.01 4.70 3.45
N THR A 307 22.78 3.83 4.44
CA THR A 307 23.03 4.12 5.86
C THR A 307 24.49 4.44 6.19
N GLN A 308 25.42 4.18 5.27
CA GLN A 308 26.83 4.53 5.38
C GLN A 308 27.19 5.86 4.71
N ASP A 309 26.19 6.73 4.45
CA ASP A 309 26.38 8.05 3.83
C ASP A 309 26.90 7.96 2.38
N GLN A 310 26.59 6.87 1.69
CA GLN A 310 26.97 6.63 0.30
C GLN A 310 25.79 6.87 -0.65
N LEU A 311 26.09 7.29 -1.88
CA LEU A 311 25.09 7.49 -2.92
C LEU A 311 25.18 6.42 -4.01
N PHE A 312 24.08 5.69 -4.18
CA PHE A 312 23.88 4.78 -5.30
C PHE A 312 22.97 5.43 -6.34
N VAL A 313 23.28 5.17 -7.61
CA VAL A 313 22.58 5.74 -8.74
C VAL A 313 22.06 4.61 -9.62
N LEU A 314 20.76 4.56 -9.81
CA LEU A 314 20.11 3.73 -10.80
C LEU A 314 20.30 4.35 -12.19
N ARG A 315 20.72 3.52 -13.14
CA ARG A 315 20.85 3.84 -14.55
C ARG A 315 20.02 2.84 -15.36
N GLU A 316 19.92 3.07 -16.66
CA GLU A 316 19.10 2.23 -17.56
C GLU A 316 19.47 0.73 -17.49
N ARG A 317 20.76 0.43 -17.34
CA ARG A 317 21.30 -0.94 -17.37
C ARG A 317 22.32 -1.24 -16.27
N SER A 318 22.41 -0.39 -15.26
CA SER A 318 23.35 -0.61 -14.15
C SER A 318 22.95 0.16 -12.90
N ILE A 319 23.55 -0.24 -11.79
CA ILE A 319 23.58 0.52 -10.56
C ILE A 319 25.03 0.95 -10.37
N THR A 320 25.26 2.23 -10.04
CA THR A 320 26.61 2.75 -9.76
C THR A 320 26.68 3.34 -8.37
N LEU A 321 27.68 2.94 -7.60
CA LEU A 321 28.07 3.60 -6.36
C LEU A 321 29.03 4.75 -6.71
N LEU A 322 28.74 5.95 -6.20
CA LEU A 322 29.60 7.12 -6.37
C LEU A 322 30.46 7.37 -5.12
N ARG A 323 31.66 7.93 -5.33
CA ARG A 323 32.50 8.51 -4.27
C ARG A 323 32.06 9.94 -3.98
N ASP A 324 32.61 10.53 -2.91
CA ASP A 324 32.31 11.91 -2.47
C ASP A 324 32.74 13.00 -3.46
N ASP A 325 33.51 12.66 -4.48
CA ASP A 325 33.91 13.52 -5.60
C ASP A 325 33.04 13.33 -6.85
N GLY A 326 32.04 12.43 -6.80
CA GLY A 326 31.16 12.09 -7.91
C GLY A 326 31.71 11.06 -8.89
N THR A 327 32.91 10.54 -8.68
CA THR A 327 33.47 9.47 -9.53
C THR A 327 32.85 8.12 -9.21
N VAL A 328 32.76 7.25 -10.21
CA VAL A 328 32.22 5.88 -10.04
C VAL A 328 33.19 5.05 -9.20
N ALA A 329 32.73 4.58 -8.04
CA ALA A 329 33.46 3.68 -7.17
C ALA A 329 33.32 2.22 -7.63
N ARG A 330 32.09 1.82 -7.94
CA ARG A 330 31.71 0.48 -8.37
C ARG A 330 30.46 0.54 -9.23
N GLU A 331 30.34 -0.39 -10.16
CA GLU A 331 29.19 -0.55 -11.03
C GLU A 331 28.75 -2.02 -11.06
N TRP A 332 27.44 -2.22 -11.01
CA TRP A 332 26.81 -3.53 -11.12
C TRP A 332 25.86 -3.53 -12.32
N PRO A 333 26.02 -4.44 -13.29
CA PRO A 333 25.15 -4.50 -14.45
C PRO A 333 23.76 -5.01 -14.07
N LEU A 334 22.73 -4.37 -14.61
CA LEU A 334 21.36 -4.85 -14.57
C LEU A 334 21.03 -5.59 -15.87
N PRO A 335 20.27 -6.70 -15.79
CA PRO A 335 19.80 -7.40 -16.98
C PRO A 335 18.99 -6.53 -17.92
N ALA A 336 19.02 -6.90 -19.19
CA ALA A 336 18.30 -6.17 -20.23
C ALA A 336 16.78 -6.12 -19.93
N PRO A 337 16.13 -4.99 -20.19
CA PRO A 337 14.67 -4.89 -20.20
C PRO A 337 14.04 -5.97 -21.08
N VAL A 338 12.93 -6.57 -20.62
CA VAL A 338 12.03 -7.31 -21.53
C VAL A 338 11.25 -6.29 -22.35
N ALA A 339 10.88 -6.64 -23.58
CA ALA A 339 10.13 -5.78 -24.51
C ALA A 339 8.98 -5.01 -23.82
N GLY A 340 8.77 -3.74 -24.21
CA GLY A 340 7.64 -2.90 -23.77
C GLY A 340 8.04 -1.53 -23.22
N LEU A 341 9.16 -1.43 -22.48
CA LEU A 341 9.69 -0.17 -21.94
C LEU A 341 11.21 -0.11 -22.09
N SER A 342 11.75 1.06 -22.42
CA SER A 342 13.21 1.31 -22.47
C SER A 342 13.84 1.41 -21.07
N ALA A 343 13.09 1.89 -20.08
CA ALA A 343 13.53 2.01 -18.69
C ALA A 343 12.53 1.30 -17.76
N PRO A 344 12.62 -0.03 -17.59
CA PRO A 344 11.69 -0.80 -16.75
C PRO A 344 11.96 -0.65 -15.25
N TYR A 345 13.16 -0.18 -14.89
CA TYR A 345 13.59 -0.01 -13.50
C TYR A 345 13.20 1.38 -12.99
N GLN A 346 12.34 1.45 -11.97
CA GLN A 346 11.72 2.72 -11.55
C GLN A 346 12.30 3.27 -10.23
N SER A 347 12.65 2.39 -9.29
CA SER A 347 13.29 2.79 -8.04
C SER A 347 14.44 1.86 -7.67
N LEU A 348 15.30 2.38 -6.81
CA LEU A 348 16.44 1.68 -6.22
C LEU A 348 16.36 1.87 -4.70
N LEU A 349 16.57 0.80 -3.96
CA LEU A 349 16.72 0.82 -2.51
C LEU A 349 17.99 0.06 -2.14
N VAL A 350 18.84 0.66 -1.30
CA VAL A 350 20.02 0.01 -0.75
C VAL A 350 19.72 -0.35 0.69
N ARG A 351 19.72 -1.64 0.99
CA ARG A 351 19.41 -2.15 2.31
C ARG A 351 20.57 -1.99 3.27
N ARG A 352 20.25 -1.97 4.56
CA ARG A 352 21.25 -1.98 5.65
C ARG A 352 22.23 -3.14 5.60
N ASN A 353 21.82 -4.28 5.05
CA ASN A 353 22.69 -5.45 4.91
C ASN A 353 23.54 -5.44 3.62
N GLY A 354 23.49 -4.37 2.83
CA GLY A 354 24.26 -4.22 1.59
C GLY A 354 23.60 -4.83 0.36
N GLU A 355 22.42 -5.46 0.49
CA GLU A 355 21.61 -5.84 -0.67
C GLU A 355 21.06 -4.58 -1.37
N PHE A 356 20.88 -4.65 -2.68
CA PHE A 356 20.17 -3.60 -3.41
C PHE A 356 18.97 -4.17 -4.16
N LEU A 357 17.88 -3.41 -4.12
CA LEU A 357 16.58 -3.77 -4.67
C LEU A 357 16.21 -2.79 -5.77
N VAL A 358 15.67 -3.32 -6.86
CA VAL A 358 15.09 -2.52 -7.94
C VAL A 358 13.71 -3.03 -8.31
N THR A 359 12.78 -2.11 -8.53
CA THR A 359 11.48 -2.48 -9.12
C THR A 359 11.67 -2.74 -10.62
N ASP A 360 11.14 -3.83 -11.16
CA ASP A 360 11.10 -4.13 -12.60
C ASP A 360 9.63 -4.16 -13.03
N VAL A 361 9.14 -3.06 -13.61
CA VAL A 361 7.73 -2.91 -13.98
C VAL A 361 7.32 -3.86 -15.11
N ASN A 362 8.22 -4.12 -16.07
CA ASN A 362 7.91 -5.02 -17.18
C ASN A 362 7.71 -6.46 -16.70
N ARG A 363 8.53 -6.89 -15.72
CA ARG A 363 8.39 -8.21 -15.11
C ARG A 363 7.46 -8.24 -13.90
N ARG A 364 6.94 -7.09 -13.45
CA ARG A 364 6.01 -6.95 -12.32
C ARG A 364 6.55 -7.59 -11.04
N GLN A 365 7.83 -7.31 -10.75
CA GLN A 365 8.54 -7.92 -9.62
C GLN A 365 9.54 -6.94 -9.03
N VAL A 366 9.98 -7.21 -7.81
CA VAL A 366 11.11 -6.52 -7.19
C VAL A 366 12.32 -7.45 -7.25
N ARG A 367 13.37 -7.00 -7.95
CA ARG A 367 14.60 -7.78 -8.11
C ARG A 367 15.56 -7.43 -7.00
N ARG A 368 16.21 -8.46 -6.46
CA ARG A 368 17.13 -8.36 -5.33
C ARG A 368 18.51 -8.79 -5.78
N PHE A 369 19.51 -8.10 -5.28
CA PHE A 369 20.91 -8.42 -5.54
C PHE A 369 21.70 -8.34 -4.25
N ASP A 370 22.67 -9.22 -4.09
CA ASP A 370 23.65 -9.12 -3.00
C ASP A 370 24.64 -7.98 -3.25
N SER A 371 25.51 -7.69 -2.28
CA SER A 371 26.55 -6.64 -2.38
C SER A 371 27.54 -6.87 -3.52
N ASP A 372 27.60 -8.08 -4.09
CA ASP A 372 28.44 -8.43 -5.23
C ASP A 372 27.69 -8.34 -6.58
N GLY A 373 26.39 -8.05 -6.55
CA GLY A 373 25.52 -7.96 -7.71
C GLY A 373 25.03 -9.29 -8.25
N ARG A 374 25.13 -10.37 -7.46
CA ARG A 374 24.47 -11.62 -7.81
C ARG A 374 23.00 -11.49 -7.50
N GLU A 375 22.17 -11.94 -8.44
CA GLU A 375 20.73 -11.93 -8.27
C GLU A 375 20.30 -12.92 -7.17
N LEU A 376 19.53 -12.41 -6.22
CA LEU A 376 18.88 -13.16 -5.16
C LEU A 376 17.44 -13.49 -5.58
N PRO A 377 16.73 -14.38 -4.85
CA PRO A 377 15.31 -14.64 -5.12
C PRO A 377 14.50 -13.33 -5.16
N VAL A 378 13.74 -13.14 -6.23
CA VAL A 378 12.89 -11.96 -6.43
C VAL A 378 11.82 -11.86 -5.34
N LEU A 379 11.37 -10.63 -5.08
CA LEU A 379 10.29 -10.34 -4.15
C LEU A 379 8.98 -10.06 -4.91
N GLY A 380 7.91 -10.69 -4.43
CA GLY A 380 6.61 -10.72 -5.09
C GLY A 380 6.56 -11.67 -6.28
N LYS A 381 5.35 -11.96 -6.74
CA LYS A 381 5.06 -12.73 -7.95
C LYS A 381 4.17 -11.90 -8.87
N ALA A 382 4.32 -12.07 -10.18
CA ALA A 382 3.43 -11.43 -11.13
C ALA A 382 1.97 -11.87 -10.87
N ALA A 383 1.05 -10.90 -10.77
CA ALA A 383 -0.37 -11.19 -10.57
C ALA A 383 -0.90 -12.10 -11.68
N THR A 384 -1.66 -13.14 -11.29
CA THR A 384 -1.98 -14.27 -12.20
C THR A 384 -3.42 -14.25 -12.76
N TRP A 385 -4.22 -13.21 -12.52
CA TRP A 385 -5.67 -13.26 -12.77
C TRP A 385 -6.25 -12.07 -13.58
N PRO A 386 -6.90 -12.32 -14.74
CA PRO A 386 -7.75 -11.35 -15.43
C PRO A 386 -9.23 -11.52 -15.08
N GLY A 387 -9.93 -10.41 -14.82
CA GLY A 387 -11.39 -10.32 -14.81
C GLY A 387 -12.08 -10.64 -13.47
N LEU A 388 -12.60 -9.60 -12.82
CA LEU A 388 -13.48 -9.56 -11.63
C LEU A 388 -12.84 -9.74 -10.23
N PHE A 389 -13.00 -8.66 -9.44
CA PHE A 389 -12.96 -8.55 -7.98
C PHE A 389 -11.70 -9.03 -7.24
N ALA A 390 -10.52 -8.53 -7.59
CA ALA A 390 -9.66 -8.03 -6.52
C ALA A 390 -10.19 -6.63 -6.20
N GLY A 391 -10.73 -6.44 -5.01
CA GLY A 391 -10.98 -5.10 -4.52
C GLY A 391 -9.66 -4.34 -4.36
N PRO A 392 -9.66 -3.25 -3.59
CA PRO A 392 -8.45 -2.75 -2.97
C PRO A 392 -7.38 -3.78 -2.60
N GLY A 393 -6.17 -3.63 -3.16
CA GLY A 393 -5.04 -4.51 -2.89
C GLY A 393 -5.21 -5.88 -3.53
N GLY A 394 -4.48 -6.11 -4.63
CA GLY A 394 -4.27 -7.44 -5.18
C GLY A 394 -3.90 -8.48 -4.12
N LEU A 395 -3.93 -9.75 -4.49
CA LEU A 395 -3.60 -10.81 -3.52
C LEU A 395 -2.24 -10.53 -2.87
N PRO A 396 -2.08 -10.72 -1.55
CA PRO A 396 -0.80 -10.47 -0.89
C PRO A 396 0.34 -11.19 -1.60
N GLY A 397 1.35 -10.42 -1.97
CA GLY A 397 2.54 -10.89 -2.67
C GLY A 397 2.40 -10.90 -4.19
N GLU A 398 1.21 -10.62 -4.73
CA GLU A 398 1.02 -10.32 -6.14
C GLU A 398 1.31 -8.85 -6.41
N ILE A 399 2.14 -8.61 -7.43
CA ILE A 399 2.56 -7.27 -7.84
C ILE A 399 2.18 -7.07 -9.31
N VAL A 400 1.66 -5.89 -9.64
CA VAL A 400 1.34 -5.49 -11.02
C VAL A 400 2.20 -4.33 -11.48
N GLU A 401 2.26 -3.25 -10.73
CA GLU A 401 3.04 -2.07 -11.12
C GLU A 401 3.87 -1.56 -9.93
N PRO A 402 5.02 -2.20 -9.65
CA PRO A 402 5.87 -1.81 -8.53
C PRO A 402 6.62 -0.52 -8.88
N LEU A 403 6.41 0.56 -8.12
CA LEU A 403 7.12 1.82 -8.39
C LEU A 403 8.14 2.15 -7.30
N GLY A 404 7.70 2.35 -6.05
CA GLY A 404 8.50 2.80 -4.93
C GLY A 404 8.90 1.68 -3.97
N LEU A 405 10.02 1.89 -3.28
CA LEU A 405 10.61 0.98 -2.30
C LEU A 405 11.03 1.76 -1.05
N ALA A 406 10.84 1.17 0.13
CA ALA A 406 11.43 1.66 1.38
C ALA A 406 11.74 0.48 2.33
N GLU A 407 12.66 0.68 3.28
CA GLU A 407 12.99 -0.27 4.34
C GLU A 407 12.84 0.40 5.71
N ASP A 408 12.20 -0.26 6.67
CA ASP A 408 12.16 0.19 8.08
C ASP A 408 13.30 -0.41 8.91
N ASP A 409 13.44 0.05 10.15
CA ASP A 409 14.51 -0.33 11.10
C ASP A 409 14.51 -1.80 11.51
N GLU A 410 13.38 -2.48 11.32
CA GLU A 410 13.26 -3.93 11.54
C GLU A 410 13.69 -4.74 10.29
N GLY A 411 13.95 -4.05 9.17
CA GLY A 411 14.28 -4.66 7.89
C GLY A 411 13.06 -5.13 7.09
N ASN A 412 11.85 -4.66 7.43
CA ASN A 412 10.67 -4.87 6.60
C ASN A 412 10.78 -3.97 5.36
N LEU A 413 10.34 -4.50 4.23
CA LEU A 413 10.37 -3.84 2.93
C LEU A 413 8.96 -3.40 2.54
N TYR A 414 8.82 -2.16 2.10
CA TYR A 414 7.57 -1.60 1.60
C TYR A 414 7.67 -1.45 0.09
N VAL A 415 6.66 -1.91 -0.63
CA VAL A 415 6.58 -1.84 -2.09
C VAL A 415 5.24 -1.20 -2.47
N SER A 416 5.26 -0.10 -3.20
CA SER A 416 4.03 0.48 -3.73
C SER A 416 3.63 -0.24 -5.02
N ASP A 417 2.35 -0.63 -5.09
CA ASP A 417 1.73 -1.16 -6.30
C ASP A 417 0.68 -0.15 -6.77
N THR A 418 1.03 0.64 -7.78
CA THR A 418 0.17 1.73 -8.26
C THR A 418 -1.07 1.23 -8.97
N ALA A 419 -0.97 0.12 -9.69
CA ALA A 419 -2.11 -0.48 -10.37
C ALA A 419 -3.16 -0.98 -9.38
N PHE A 420 -2.73 -1.50 -8.22
CA PHE A 420 -3.64 -1.89 -7.14
C PHE A 420 -3.89 -0.80 -6.08
N ARG A 421 -3.22 0.35 -6.18
CA ARG A 421 -3.35 1.51 -5.27
C ARG A 421 -3.08 1.13 -3.80
N VAL A 422 -2.05 0.32 -3.58
CA VAL A 422 -1.66 -0.14 -2.24
C VAL A 422 -0.16 -0.07 -2.02
N VAL A 423 0.26 -0.11 -0.76
CA VAL A 423 1.63 -0.42 -0.38
C VAL A 423 1.64 -1.76 0.34
N GLN A 424 2.42 -2.71 -0.15
CA GLN A 424 2.59 -4.02 0.48
C GLN A 424 3.85 -4.00 1.34
N ARG A 425 3.74 -4.48 2.59
CA ARG A 425 4.86 -4.67 3.51
C ARG A 425 5.27 -6.14 3.52
N PHE A 426 6.56 -6.37 3.33
CA PHE A 426 7.21 -7.67 3.34
C PHE A 426 8.18 -7.75 4.53
N THR A 427 8.30 -8.91 5.15
CA THR A 427 9.35 -9.17 6.12
C THR A 427 10.72 -9.20 5.43
N ARG A 428 11.79 -9.22 6.22
CA ARG A 428 13.17 -9.38 5.73
C ARG A 428 13.35 -10.63 4.85
N GLU A 429 12.59 -11.70 5.12
CA GLU A 429 12.59 -12.96 4.40
C GLU A 429 11.74 -12.92 3.11
N GLY A 430 11.00 -11.83 2.90
CA GLY A 430 10.16 -11.63 1.72
C GLY A 430 8.73 -12.16 1.83
N ALA A 431 8.25 -12.45 3.05
CA ALA A 431 6.85 -12.81 3.28
C ALA A 431 6.00 -11.55 3.46
N VAL A 432 4.83 -11.47 2.84
CA VAL A 432 3.93 -10.32 3.08
C VAL A 432 3.38 -10.39 4.49
N ASN A 433 3.47 -9.29 5.24
CA ASN A 433 2.92 -9.20 6.60
C ASN A 433 1.98 -7.98 6.80
N ALA A 434 1.82 -7.11 5.81
CA ALA A 434 0.73 -6.12 5.78
C ALA A 434 0.44 -5.61 4.36
N VAL A 435 -0.77 -5.08 4.15
CA VAL A 435 -1.16 -4.31 2.97
C VAL A 435 -1.71 -2.98 3.47
N ILE A 436 -1.21 -1.85 2.98
CA ILE A 436 -1.57 -0.49 3.38
C ILE A 436 -2.31 0.15 2.21
N THR A 437 -3.43 0.79 2.50
CA THR A 437 -4.26 1.46 1.49
C THR A 437 -4.55 2.88 1.94
N ALA A 438 -4.43 3.84 1.01
CA ALA A 438 -5.01 5.16 1.20
C ALA A 438 -6.52 5.06 0.91
N LEU A 439 -7.32 5.45 1.90
CA LEU A 439 -8.77 5.45 1.86
C LEU A 439 -9.20 6.89 1.57
N GLU A 440 -10.19 7.12 0.71
CA GLU A 440 -10.85 8.44 0.66
C GLU A 440 -11.48 8.76 2.02
N ASP A 441 -11.23 9.99 2.49
CA ASP A 441 -12.03 10.60 3.55
C ASP A 441 -13.17 11.37 2.85
N GLU A 442 -14.43 11.07 3.20
CA GLU A 442 -15.63 11.65 2.55
C GLU A 442 -15.66 13.20 2.59
N SER A 443 -14.80 13.84 3.39
CA SER A 443 -14.64 15.30 3.38
C SER A 443 -14.16 15.90 2.05
N ASN A 444 -13.63 15.08 1.13
CA ASN A 444 -13.16 15.58 -0.16
C ASN A 444 -14.25 15.68 -1.25
N GLU A 445 -15.46 15.14 -1.02
CA GLU A 445 -16.60 15.34 -1.94
C GLU A 445 -17.03 16.81 -2.05
N ARG A 446 -16.59 17.69 -1.14
CA ARG A 446 -16.81 19.14 -1.26
C ARG A 446 -15.98 19.82 -2.35
N PHE A 447 -14.99 19.14 -2.94
CA PHE A 447 -14.10 19.74 -3.95
C PHE A 447 -14.18 19.09 -5.34
N SER A 448 -15.00 18.05 -5.49
CA SER A 448 -15.37 17.52 -6.81
C SER A 448 -16.76 18.03 -7.21
N GLU A 449 -16.84 19.22 -7.79
CA GLU A 449 -17.88 19.45 -8.80
C GLU A 449 -17.28 19.42 -10.21
N PRO A 450 -18.02 18.88 -11.19
CA PRO A 450 -17.49 18.52 -12.49
C PRO A 450 -17.45 19.73 -13.42
N CYS A 451 -16.36 19.88 -14.17
CA CYS A 451 -16.40 20.56 -15.45
C CYS A 451 -17.31 19.77 -16.40
N ALA A 452 -18.62 20.03 -16.33
CA ALA A 452 -19.60 19.63 -17.32
C ALA A 452 -20.37 20.88 -17.77
N ASN A 453 -19.67 21.72 -18.53
CA ASN A 453 -20.15 22.36 -19.77
C ASN A 453 -19.38 23.65 -20.04
N ALA A 454 -18.69 23.65 -21.19
CA ALA A 454 -18.26 24.78 -22.00
C ALA A 454 -17.37 25.88 -21.38
N ALA A 455 -16.16 25.96 -21.95
CA ALA A 455 -15.26 27.12 -22.07
C ALA A 455 -14.66 27.71 -20.78
N CYS A 456 -13.40 27.35 -20.52
CA CYS A 456 -12.34 28.22 -20.00
C CYS A 456 -11.01 27.78 -20.58
#